data_AF-E3RMY4-F1
#
_entry.id   AF-E3RMY4-F1
#
_cell.length_a   1.000
_cell.length_b   1.000
_cell.length_c   1.000
_cell.angle_alpha   90.00
_cell.angle_beta   90.00
_cell.angle_gamma   90.00
#
_symmetry.space_group_name_H-M   'P 1'
#
loop_
_entity.id
_entity.type
_entity.pdbx_description
1 polymer ?
#
loop_
_entity_poly.entity_id
_entity_poly.type
_entity_poly.pdbx_seq_one_letter_code
_entity_poly.pdbx_strand_id
1 'polypeptide(L)'
;RLQRDEAEAIGVTANIRQLVKPVKTRWNSYFDTFVRAAELHSPIDSYIEFKLKEHSAATAPLRRRKNREQLPAAQPRLYVREGGLSGKDWATITEYIQLLEPFAEATRLLEGRGRHGRHGAIWEVLVTFEWLLDQLKALKDRLKDVNYEDPDAPEDHLVTHVNLAHSKLAEYYEKFDNAPVYYAATVLHPRYKNHLAALWKVPNTHITARDGVHYRDGWLDNNHRAFLRMWQERSNAAVDVADAITPPQKKPRLGLSASRSAFLQSSIETNLRQVEASLKEDEYEIWRRQPALAEEDRLSLNPLLYWESVAGQFLVLSKFAINILTIPALAADCERTFSELGDMLGTRRLHMKPELVAALQSLKSWKRLGIQPATTSTYGPARVLSDEEISKIQEQMSQFDIS
;
A
#
# COMPACT_ATOMS: atom_id res chain seq x y z
N ARG A 1 4.38 31.29 -21.07
CA ARG A 1 4.30 31.97 -22.39
C ARG A 1 4.21 30.92 -23.48
N LEU A 2 5.26 30.14 -23.72
CA LEU A 2 5.26 29.06 -24.72
C LEU A 2 4.06 28.08 -24.59
N GLN A 3 3.70 27.64 -23.37
CA GLN A 3 2.48 26.82 -23.16
C GLN A 3 1.16 27.52 -23.54
N ARG A 4 1.10 28.86 -23.47
CA ARG A 4 -0.08 29.62 -23.92
C ARG A 4 -0.09 29.72 -25.44
N ASP A 5 1.07 30.00 -26.02
CA ASP A 5 1.26 30.10 -27.47
C ASP A 5 0.89 28.77 -28.16
N GLU A 6 1.26 27.64 -27.55
CA GLU A 6 0.84 26.29 -27.99
C GLU A 6 -0.67 26.06 -27.83
N ALA A 7 -1.24 26.38 -26.67
CA ALA A 7 -2.68 26.19 -26.43
C ALA A 7 -3.53 27.02 -27.40
N GLU A 8 -3.07 28.24 -27.75
CA GLU A 8 -3.66 29.08 -28.79
C GLU A 8 -3.56 28.44 -30.18
N ALA A 9 -2.41 27.84 -30.51
CA ALA A 9 -2.21 27.14 -31.79
C ALA A 9 -3.12 25.91 -31.95
N ILE A 10 -3.43 25.21 -30.86
CA ILE A 10 -4.28 24.00 -30.83
C ILE A 10 -5.77 24.36 -30.61
N GLY A 11 -6.10 25.62 -30.31
CA GLY A 11 -7.46 26.08 -30.08
C GLY A 11 -8.07 25.63 -28.74
N VAL A 12 -7.24 25.38 -27.73
CA VAL A 12 -7.64 24.88 -26.40
C VAL A 12 -7.33 25.93 -25.32
N THR A 13 -8.10 25.95 -24.23
CA THR A 13 -7.81 26.81 -23.08
C THR A 13 -6.47 26.44 -22.44
N ALA A 14 -5.57 27.41 -22.30
CA ALA A 14 -4.23 27.19 -21.76
C ALA A 14 -4.25 26.75 -20.28
N ASN A 15 -3.99 25.47 -20.03
CA ASN A 15 -3.76 24.95 -18.67
C ASN A 15 -2.26 24.99 -18.36
N ILE A 16 -1.81 26.04 -17.68
CA ILE A 16 -0.39 26.28 -17.42
C ILE A 16 0.10 25.34 -16.32
N ARG A 17 1.01 24.44 -16.66
CA ARG A 17 1.62 23.50 -15.72
C ARG A 17 3.04 23.93 -15.36
N GLN A 18 3.40 23.79 -14.09
CA GLN A 18 4.77 24.00 -13.62
C GLN A 18 5.64 22.79 -13.97
N LEU A 19 6.93 22.99 -14.19
CA LEU A 19 7.86 21.87 -14.27
C LEU A 19 8.00 21.20 -12.90
N VAL A 20 8.03 19.87 -12.89
CA VAL A 20 8.32 19.09 -11.68
C VAL A 20 9.82 18.84 -11.64
N LYS A 21 10.44 19.13 -10.49
CA LYS A 21 11.85 18.82 -10.26
C LYS A 21 11.92 17.53 -9.43
N PRO A 22 12.69 16.52 -9.86
CA PRO A 22 12.80 15.29 -9.11
C PRO A 22 13.60 15.52 -7.82
N VAL A 23 13.24 14.76 -6.79
CA VAL A 23 13.94 14.71 -5.50
C VAL A 23 14.66 13.37 -5.43
N LYS A 24 15.97 13.41 -5.11
CA LYS A 24 16.83 12.21 -5.09
C LYS A 24 16.34 11.09 -4.16
N THR A 25 15.54 11.42 -3.15
CA THR A 25 15.09 10.48 -2.12
C THR A 25 13.84 9.69 -2.48
N ARG A 26 13.07 10.11 -3.51
CA ARG A 26 11.80 9.47 -3.88
C ARG A 26 11.75 9.20 -5.36
N TRP A 27 11.76 7.93 -5.74
CA TRP A 27 11.75 7.52 -7.15
C TRP A 27 10.49 8.00 -7.89
N ASN A 28 9.32 8.04 -7.23
CA ASN A 28 8.07 8.58 -7.80
C ASN A 28 8.23 10.00 -8.34
N SER A 29 9.10 10.82 -7.73
CA SER A 29 9.33 12.19 -8.21
C SER A 29 10.05 12.22 -9.57
N TYR A 30 10.83 11.19 -9.91
CA TYR A 30 11.42 11.04 -11.24
C TYR A 30 10.35 10.64 -12.26
N PHE A 31 9.47 9.70 -11.90
CA PHE A 31 8.32 9.34 -12.73
C PHE A 31 7.43 10.55 -13.02
N ASP A 32 7.03 11.30 -11.99
CA ASP A 32 6.24 12.54 -12.14
C ASP A 32 6.95 13.59 -13.01
N THR A 33 8.28 13.64 -12.94
CA THR A 33 9.09 14.52 -13.79
C THR A 33 9.01 14.08 -15.25
N PHE A 34 9.12 12.78 -15.54
CA PHE A 34 9.02 12.25 -16.90
C PHE A 34 7.64 12.49 -17.49
N VAL A 35 6.57 12.18 -16.74
CA VAL A 35 5.19 12.44 -17.15
C VAL A 35 4.98 13.92 -17.44
N ARG A 36 5.40 14.81 -16.53
CA ARG A 36 5.29 16.26 -16.75
C ARG A 36 6.13 16.75 -17.92
N ALA A 37 7.31 16.17 -18.15
CA ALA A 37 8.16 16.52 -19.27
C ALA A 37 7.51 16.11 -20.60
N ALA A 38 6.94 14.90 -20.70
CA ALA A 38 6.24 14.42 -21.89
C ALA A 38 4.99 15.27 -22.20
N GLU A 39 4.22 15.66 -21.18
CA GLU A 39 3.10 16.60 -21.31
C GLU A 39 3.51 17.98 -21.83
N LEU A 40 4.76 18.39 -21.57
CA LEU A 40 5.30 19.70 -21.92
C LEU A 40 6.41 19.62 -22.98
N HIS A 41 6.51 18.52 -23.74
CA HIS A 41 7.63 18.31 -24.66
C HIS A 41 7.72 19.44 -25.70
N SER A 42 6.59 19.81 -26.32
CA SER A 42 6.52 20.86 -27.34
C SER A 42 6.93 22.26 -26.79
N PRO A 43 6.42 22.71 -25.62
CA PRO A 43 6.92 23.91 -24.96
C PRO A 43 8.40 23.85 -24.55
N ILE A 44 8.90 22.68 -24.17
CA ILE A 44 10.31 22.47 -23.81
C ILE A 44 11.19 22.61 -25.05
N ASP A 45 10.84 21.96 -26.15
CA ASP A 45 11.59 22.01 -27.41
C ASP A 45 11.58 23.43 -27.98
N SER A 46 10.41 24.08 -27.97
CA SER A 46 10.27 25.50 -28.33
C SER A 46 11.15 26.42 -27.48
N TYR A 47 11.33 26.10 -26.18
CA TYR A 47 12.22 26.86 -25.30
C TYR A 47 13.69 26.68 -25.69
N ILE A 48 14.10 25.46 -26.06
CA ILE A 48 15.47 25.20 -26.52
C ILE A 48 15.77 25.93 -27.82
N GLU A 49 14.85 25.88 -28.79
CA GLU A 49 14.97 26.66 -30.02
C GLU A 49 15.07 28.16 -29.76
N PHE A 50 14.22 28.67 -28.86
CA PHE A 50 14.24 30.09 -28.49
C PHE A 50 15.60 30.50 -27.91
N LYS A 51 16.17 29.67 -27.01
CA LYS A 51 17.49 29.93 -26.41
C LYS A 51 18.64 29.82 -27.41
N LEU A 52 18.55 28.90 -28.37
CA LEU A 52 19.51 28.81 -29.47
C LEU A 52 19.45 30.05 -30.38
N LYS A 53 18.24 30.49 -30.75
CA LYS A 53 18.01 31.71 -31.53
C LYS A 53 18.55 32.95 -30.80
N GLU A 54 18.22 33.10 -29.51
CA GLU A 54 18.72 34.20 -28.65
C GLU A 54 20.25 34.24 -28.62
N HIS A 55 20.91 33.10 -28.39
CA HIS A 55 22.37 33.03 -28.38
C HIS A 55 22.99 33.31 -29.76
N SER A 56 22.38 32.80 -30.84
CA SER A 56 22.84 33.05 -32.20
C SER A 56 22.78 34.54 -32.56
N ALA A 57 21.72 35.24 -32.15
CA ALA A 57 21.55 36.67 -32.34
C ALA A 57 22.57 37.48 -31.53
N ALA A 58 22.82 37.09 -30.27
CA ALA A 58 23.81 37.75 -29.41
C ALA A 58 25.25 37.58 -29.91
N THR A 59 25.56 36.45 -30.56
CA THR A 59 26.92 36.15 -31.08
C THR A 59 27.13 36.57 -32.53
N ALA A 60 26.08 36.88 -33.29
CA ALA A 60 26.18 37.33 -34.69
C ALA A 60 27.05 38.60 -34.89
N PRO A 61 27.00 39.64 -34.03
CA PRO A 61 27.86 40.82 -34.16
C PRO A 61 29.34 40.52 -33.88
N LEU A 62 29.60 39.60 -32.94
CA LEU A 62 30.95 39.15 -32.57
C LEU A 62 31.60 38.35 -33.70
N ARG A 63 30.83 37.48 -34.38
CA ARG A 63 31.30 36.72 -35.55
C ARG A 63 31.68 37.62 -36.74
N ARG A 64 31.08 38.81 -36.86
CA ARG A 64 31.35 39.76 -37.95
C ARG A 64 32.60 40.63 -37.71
N ARG A 65 33.09 40.78 -36.48
CA ARG A 65 34.27 41.61 -36.15
C ARG A 65 35.50 40.72 -35.91
N LYS A 66 36.29 40.50 -36.96
CA LYS A 66 37.46 39.59 -36.95
C LYS A 66 38.66 40.03 -36.07
N ASN A 67 38.71 41.28 -35.60
CA ASN A 67 39.95 41.92 -35.11
C ASN A 67 39.89 42.52 -33.70
N ARG A 68 39.13 41.95 -32.75
CA ARG A 68 39.22 42.40 -31.35
C ARG A 68 39.23 41.20 -30.40
N GLU A 69 40.31 41.04 -29.66
CA GLU A 69 40.39 40.17 -28.49
C GLU A 69 39.28 40.59 -27.51
N GLN A 70 38.15 39.88 -27.54
CA GLN A 70 37.03 40.07 -26.64
C GLN A 70 36.73 38.74 -25.97
N LEU A 71 36.47 38.80 -24.66
CA LEU A 71 36.10 37.66 -23.83
C LEU A 71 34.96 36.88 -24.51
N PRO A 72 35.08 35.55 -24.63
CA PRO A 72 34.06 34.74 -25.30
C PRO A 72 32.71 34.94 -24.61
N ALA A 73 31.67 35.20 -25.40
CA ALA A 73 30.30 35.27 -24.89
C ALA A 73 30.02 33.99 -24.07
N ALA A 74 29.37 34.16 -22.91
CA ALA A 74 29.05 33.04 -22.03
C ALA A 74 28.26 31.99 -22.83
N GLN A 75 28.86 30.81 -22.99
CA GLN A 75 28.25 29.75 -23.79
C GLN A 75 26.96 29.26 -23.11
N PRO A 76 25.91 28.92 -23.88
CA PRO A 76 24.71 28.33 -23.32
C PRO A 76 25.06 26.99 -22.69
N ARG A 77 24.21 26.52 -21.78
CA ARG A 77 24.36 25.20 -21.15
C ARG A 77 24.50 24.12 -22.23
N LEU A 78 25.31 23.09 -21.96
CA LEU A 78 25.60 21.99 -22.89
C LEU A 78 24.33 21.42 -23.53
N TYR A 79 23.34 21.06 -22.71
CA TYR A 79 22.03 20.58 -23.16
C TYR A 79 21.34 21.47 -24.21
N VAL A 80 21.40 22.80 -24.05
CA VAL A 80 20.82 23.73 -25.04
C VAL A 80 21.64 23.76 -26.32
N ARG A 81 22.98 23.64 -26.21
CA ARG A 81 23.89 23.62 -27.37
C ARG A 81 23.71 22.37 -28.23
N GLU A 82 23.37 21.25 -27.60
CA GLU A 82 23.14 19.96 -28.28
C GLU A 82 21.77 19.86 -28.94
N GLY A 83 20.91 20.87 -28.82
CA GLY A 83 19.58 20.89 -29.43
C GLY A 83 18.47 20.35 -28.54
N GLY A 84 18.76 20.00 -27.29
CA GLY A 84 17.77 19.45 -26.36
C GLY A 84 17.58 17.95 -26.53
N LEU A 85 16.39 17.46 -26.19
CA LEU A 85 16.00 16.08 -26.41
C LEU A 85 15.56 15.91 -27.87
N SER A 86 16.03 14.85 -28.52
CA SER A 86 15.57 14.46 -29.85
C SER A 86 14.21 13.75 -29.79
N GLY A 87 13.56 13.58 -30.95
CA GLY A 87 12.33 12.79 -31.03
C GLY A 87 12.52 11.34 -30.57
N LYS A 88 13.71 10.76 -30.78
CA LYS A 88 14.07 9.43 -30.26
C LYS A 88 14.17 9.42 -28.74
N ASP A 89 14.76 10.46 -28.15
CA ASP A 89 14.84 10.58 -26.70
C ASP A 89 13.45 10.69 -26.07
N TRP A 90 12.53 11.44 -26.70
CA TRP A 90 11.14 11.55 -26.26
C TRP A 90 10.38 10.21 -26.39
N ALA A 91 10.62 9.45 -27.46
CA ALA A 91 10.06 8.10 -27.60
C ALA A 91 10.57 7.18 -26.47
N THR A 92 11.87 7.19 -26.20
CA THR A 92 12.48 6.44 -25.09
C THR A 92 11.91 6.84 -23.73
N ILE A 93 11.72 8.14 -23.46
CA ILE A 93 11.06 8.62 -22.23
C ILE A 93 9.63 8.07 -22.12
N THR A 94 8.90 8.01 -23.23
CA THR A 94 7.54 7.48 -23.26
C THR A 94 7.51 5.99 -22.93
N GLU A 95 8.47 5.21 -23.45
CA GLU A 95 8.64 3.79 -23.09
C GLU A 95 8.94 3.61 -21.59
N TYR A 96 9.79 4.47 -21.00
CA TYR A 96 10.03 4.44 -19.55
C TYR A 96 8.79 4.80 -18.73
N ILE A 97 7.97 5.75 -19.18
CA ILE A 97 6.71 6.08 -18.52
C ILE A 97 5.81 4.85 -18.49
N GLN A 98 5.64 4.15 -19.63
CA GLN A 98 4.84 2.92 -19.69
C GLN A 98 5.39 1.80 -18.79
N LEU A 99 6.71 1.64 -18.72
CA LEU A 99 7.34 0.66 -17.84
C LEU A 99 7.11 0.97 -16.34
N LEU A 100 7.18 2.25 -15.96
CA LEU A 100 7.11 2.68 -14.57
C LEU A 100 5.68 2.92 -14.06
N GLU A 101 4.73 3.17 -14.96
CA GLU A 101 3.34 3.48 -14.63
C GLU A 101 2.68 2.43 -13.72
N PRO A 102 2.79 1.11 -13.99
CA PRO A 102 2.25 0.10 -13.08
C PRO A 102 2.82 0.17 -11.67
N PHE A 103 4.13 0.44 -11.54
CA PHE A 103 4.78 0.58 -10.24
C PHE A 103 4.33 1.84 -9.51
N ALA A 104 4.11 2.93 -10.24
CA ALA A 104 3.64 4.19 -9.67
C ALA A 104 2.21 4.02 -9.17
N GLU A 105 1.36 3.33 -9.93
CA GLU A 105 0.01 2.97 -9.53
C GLU A 105 0.00 2.04 -8.30
N ALA A 106 0.77 0.95 -8.32
CA ALA A 106 0.92 0.04 -7.20
C ALA A 106 1.33 0.77 -5.92
N THR A 107 2.35 1.63 -6.02
CA THR A 107 2.86 2.38 -4.87
C THR A 107 1.81 3.35 -4.35
N ARG A 108 1.12 4.08 -5.23
CA ARG A 108 0.03 5.00 -4.84
C ARG A 108 -1.13 4.25 -4.17
N LEU A 109 -1.47 3.07 -4.67
CA LEU A 109 -2.54 2.23 -4.12
C LEU A 109 -2.20 1.73 -2.72
N LEU A 110 -0.98 1.19 -2.53
CA LEU A 110 -0.51 0.65 -1.26
C LEU A 110 -0.11 1.72 -0.23
N GLU A 111 0.28 2.91 -0.69
CA GLU A 111 0.42 4.08 0.18
C GLU A 111 -0.96 4.60 0.60
N GLY A 112 -2.04 4.23 -0.10
CA GLY A 112 -3.39 4.72 0.10
C GLY A 112 -3.82 4.77 1.57
N ARG A 113 -4.69 5.73 1.88
CA ARG A 113 -5.36 5.83 3.18
C ARG A 113 -6.84 5.57 2.99
N GLY A 114 -7.19 4.41 2.42
CA GLY A 114 -8.59 4.19 2.16
C GLY A 114 -9.34 4.04 3.48
N ARG A 115 -10.51 4.68 3.51
CA ARG A 115 -11.42 4.55 4.64
C ARG A 115 -11.97 3.14 4.56
N HIS A 116 -11.95 2.42 5.70
CA HIS A 116 -12.53 1.09 5.86
C HIS A 116 -11.78 -0.06 5.14
N GLY A 117 -10.45 -0.14 5.27
CA GLY A 117 -9.67 -1.32 4.84
C GLY A 117 -9.52 -1.50 3.32
N ARG A 118 -9.78 -0.44 2.55
CA ARG A 118 -9.46 -0.31 1.12
C ARG A 118 -8.16 0.48 0.99
N HIS A 119 -7.37 0.26 -0.05
CA HIS A 119 -6.20 1.06 -0.42
C HIS A 119 -5.21 1.29 0.73
N GLY A 120 -4.15 0.49 0.75
CA GLY A 120 -3.11 0.47 1.77
C GLY A 120 -3.29 -0.63 2.81
N ALA A 121 -4.14 -1.62 2.53
CA ALA A 121 -4.34 -2.77 3.40
C ALA A 121 -3.40 -3.92 3.02
N ILE A 122 -2.91 -4.67 4.01
CA ILE A 122 -1.94 -5.75 3.79
C ILE A 122 -2.39 -6.83 2.78
N TRP A 123 -3.70 -7.07 2.67
CA TRP A 123 -4.25 -8.05 1.72
C TRP A 123 -4.05 -7.65 0.25
N GLU A 124 -3.89 -6.35 -0.04
CA GLU A 124 -3.66 -5.84 -1.41
C GLU A 124 -2.23 -6.14 -1.90
N VAL A 125 -1.29 -6.34 -0.98
CA VAL A 125 0.14 -6.44 -1.32
C VAL A 125 0.43 -7.62 -2.23
N LEU A 126 0.02 -8.83 -1.84
CA LEU A 126 0.33 -10.04 -2.62
C LEU A 126 -0.30 -10.00 -4.02
N VAL A 127 -1.56 -9.55 -4.09
CA VAL A 127 -2.29 -9.38 -5.36
C VAL A 127 -1.62 -8.32 -6.25
N THR A 128 -1.14 -7.23 -5.65
CA THR A 128 -0.42 -6.17 -6.39
C THR A 128 0.90 -6.69 -6.98
N PHE A 129 1.63 -7.53 -6.24
CA PHE A 129 2.86 -8.14 -6.76
C PHE A 129 2.60 -9.11 -7.93
N GLU A 130 1.55 -9.93 -7.84
CA GLU A 130 1.13 -10.80 -8.96
C GLU A 130 0.79 -9.98 -10.20
N TRP A 131 0.01 -8.90 -10.03
CA TRP A 131 -0.30 -7.99 -11.13
C TRP A 131 0.95 -7.34 -11.74
N LEU A 132 1.90 -6.85 -10.93
CA LEU A 132 3.15 -6.26 -11.42
C LEU A 132 4.00 -7.28 -12.19
N LEU A 133 4.06 -8.53 -11.74
CA LEU A 133 4.75 -9.61 -12.46
C LEU A 133 4.13 -9.83 -13.83
N ASP A 134 2.80 -9.83 -13.93
CA ASP A 134 2.10 -9.97 -15.21
C ASP A 134 2.30 -8.77 -16.14
N GLN A 135 2.36 -7.54 -15.60
CA GLN A 135 2.71 -6.34 -16.39
C GLN A 135 4.12 -6.46 -16.98
N LEU A 136 5.11 -6.90 -16.18
CA LEU A 136 6.48 -7.09 -16.66
C LEU A 136 6.59 -8.21 -17.70
N LYS A 137 5.84 -9.31 -17.54
CA LYS A 137 5.78 -10.38 -18.54
C LYS A 137 5.21 -9.85 -19.86
N ALA A 138 4.08 -9.14 -19.81
CA ALA A 138 3.46 -8.54 -21.00
C ALA A 138 4.40 -7.56 -21.72
N LEU A 139 5.14 -6.73 -20.97
CA LEU A 139 6.15 -5.82 -21.54
C LEU A 139 7.31 -6.59 -22.15
N LYS A 140 7.78 -7.65 -21.50
CA LYS A 140 8.86 -8.50 -22.03
C LYS A 140 8.43 -9.20 -23.32
N ASP A 141 7.21 -9.72 -23.38
CA ASP A 141 6.67 -10.38 -24.57
C ASP A 141 6.52 -9.40 -25.73
N ARG A 142 6.06 -8.16 -25.48
CA ARG A 142 5.99 -7.09 -26.49
C ARG A 142 7.37 -6.77 -27.09
N LEU A 143 8.41 -6.76 -26.27
CA LEU A 143 9.76 -6.39 -26.70
C LEU A 143 10.57 -7.55 -27.31
N LYS A 144 10.05 -8.79 -27.22
CA LYS A 144 10.76 -9.98 -27.70
C LYS A 144 10.89 -10.03 -29.21
N ASP A 145 9.86 -9.59 -29.92
CA ASP A 145 9.75 -9.68 -31.38
C ASP A 145 10.10 -8.35 -32.09
N VAL A 146 10.70 -7.39 -31.37
CA VAL A 146 11.14 -6.11 -31.93
C VAL A 146 12.41 -6.31 -32.75
N ASN A 147 12.41 -5.80 -33.98
CA ASN A 147 13.60 -5.77 -34.82
C ASN A 147 14.44 -4.52 -34.48
N TYR A 148 15.45 -4.69 -33.62
CA TYR A 148 16.33 -3.62 -33.16
C TYR A 148 17.25 -3.02 -34.26
N GLU A 149 17.31 -3.66 -35.44
CA GLU A 149 18.00 -3.10 -36.61
C GLU A 149 17.17 -2.02 -37.33
N ASP A 150 15.90 -1.84 -36.96
CA ASP A 150 15.05 -0.76 -37.47
C ASP A 150 15.44 0.59 -36.81
N PRO A 151 15.74 1.64 -37.60
CA PRO A 151 16.05 2.97 -37.06
C PRO A 151 14.95 3.57 -36.18
N ASP A 152 13.71 3.10 -36.30
CA ASP A 152 12.55 3.55 -35.53
C ASP A 152 12.19 2.60 -34.37
N ALA A 153 12.98 1.55 -34.13
CA ALA A 153 12.77 0.63 -33.01
C ALA A 153 13.03 1.28 -31.64
N PRO A 154 12.34 0.83 -30.58
CA PRO A 154 12.73 1.10 -29.21
C PRO A 154 14.17 0.65 -28.96
N GLU A 155 14.88 1.40 -28.12
CA GLU A 155 16.27 1.13 -27.80
C GLU A 155 16.46 -0.23 -27.10
N ASP A 156 17.48 -0.99 -27.50
CA ASP A 156 17.81 -2.35 -27.02
C ASP A 156 17.96 -2.45 -25.50
N HIS A 157 18.36 -1.35 -24.86
CA HIS A 157 18.55 -1.30 -23.41
C HIS A 157 17.23 -1.45 -22.63
N LEU A 158 16.07 -1.22 -23.25
CA LEU A 158 14.76 -1.36 -22.62
C LEU A 158 14.48 -2.81 -22.18
N VAL A 159 14.83 -3.80 -23.00
CA VAL A 159 14.71 -5.23 -22.63
C VAL A 159 15.56 -5.57 -21.43
N THR A 160 16.80 -5.05 -21.40
CA THR A 160 17.70 -5.22 -20.26
C THR A 160 17.07 -4.65 -18.99
N HIS A 161 16.47 -3.46 -19.07
CA HIS A 161 15.81 -2.81 -17.93
C HIS A 161 14.56 -3.56 -17.46
N VAL A 162 13.73 -4.09 -18.37
CA VAL A 162 12.58 -4.93 -18.01
C VAL A 162 13.05 -6.20 -17.29
N ASN A 163 14.11 -6.85 -17.78
CA ASN A 163 14.67 -8.03 -17.11
C ASN A 163 15.23 -7.69 -15.72
N LEU A 164 15.88 -6.54 -15.55
CA LEU A 164 16.36 -6.07 -14.24
C LEU A 164 15.19 -5.79 -13.29
N ALA A 165 14.12 -5.15 -13.77
CA ALA A 165 12.91 -4.91 -12.99
C ALA A 165 12.25 -6.23 -12.56
N HIS A 166 12.16 -7.21 -13.46
CA HIS A 166 11.63 -8.53 -13.15
C HIS A 166 12.47 -9.25 -12.10
N SER A 167 13.80 -9.29 -12.26
CA SER A 167 14.70 -9.88 -11.27
C SER A 167 14.57 -9.20 -9.91
N LYS A 168 14.44 -7.86 -9.88
CA LYS A 168 14.28 -7.13 -8.63
C LYS A 168 12.93 -7.41 -7.96
N LEU A 169 11.85 -7.47 -8.74
CA LEU A 169 10.52 -7.80 -8.22
C LEU A 169 10.49 -9.22 -7.67
N ALA A 170 11.11 -10.18 -8.36
CA ALA A 170 11.25 -11.56 -7.90
C ALA A 170 12.00 -11.66 -6.56
N GLU A 171 13.11 -10.94 -6.39
CA GLU A 171 13.85 -10.87 -5.12
C GLU A 171 12.97 -10.42 -3.94
N TYR A 172 12.11 -9.41 -4.15
CA TYR A 172 11.16 -9.01 -3.11
C TYR A 172 10.03 -10.01 -2.92
N TYR A 173 9.59 -10.64 -4.01
CA TYR A 173 8.55 -11.65 -3.96
C TYR A 173 8.96 -12.87 -3.13
N GLU A 174 10.22 -13.29 -3.21
CA GLU A 174 10.80 -14.37 -2.38
C GLU A 174 10.72 -14.07 -0.87
N LYS A 175 10.64 -12.80 -0.46
CA LYS A 175 10.52 -12.43 0.95
C LYS A 175 9.17 -12.83 1.55
N PHE A 176 8.13 -13.02 0.73
CA PHE A 176 6.84 -13.50 1.20
C PHE A 176 6.90 -14.92 1.79
N ASP A 177 7.90 -15.71 1.42
CA ASP A 177 8.11 -17.08 1.91
C ASP A 177 8.30 -17.12 3.44
N ASN A 178 8.84 -16.03 4.00
CA ASN A 178 9.08 -15.88 5.44
C ASN A 178 8.04 -14.99 6.13
N ALA A 179 6.97 -14.59 5.44
CA ALA A 179 5.99 -13.64 5.94
C ALA A 179 4.55 -14.15 5.75
N PRO A 180 4.14 -15.16 6.54
CA PRO A 180 2.82 -15.81 6.39
C PRO A 180 1.64 -14.87 6.63
N VAL A 181 1.87 -13.70 7.22
CA VAL A 181 0.87 -12.66 7.44
C VAL A 181 0.24 -12.15 6.14
N TYR A 182 0.98 -12.05 5.04
CA TYR A 182 0.44 -11.63 3.73
C TYR A 182 -0.50 -12.70 3.15
N TYR A 183 -0.14 -13.97 3.33
CA TYR A 183 -1.01 -15.08 2.97
C TYR A 183 -2.27 -15.08 3.84
N ALA A 184 -2.12 -14.93 5.16
CA ALA A 184 -3.24 -14.88 6.11
C ALA A 184 -4.23 -13.76 5.74
N ALA A 185 -3.74 -12.57 5.44
CA ALA A 185 -4.56 -11.44 5.03
C ALA A 185 -5.37 -11.73 3.76
N THR A 186 -4.74 -12.38 2.76
CA THR A 186 -5.40 -12.73 1.50
C THR A 186 -6.47 -13.82 1.71
N VAL A 187 -6.16 -14.84 2.53
CA VAL A 187 -7.08 -15.95 2.82
C VAL A 187 -8.26 -15.51 3.66
N LEU A 188 -8.06 -14.60 4.62
CA LEU A 188 -9.13 -14.04 5.46
C LEU A 188 -9.98 -12.99 4.72
N HIS A 189 -9.64 -12.65 3.48
CA HIS A 189 -10.45 -11.76 2.68
C HIS A 189 -11.69 -12.50 2.11
N PRO A 190 -12.92 -12.02 2.33
CA PRO A 190 -14.15 -12.75 1.97
C PRO A 190 -14.28 -13.09 0.47
N ARG A 191 -13.65 -12.28 -0.38
CA ARG A 191 -13.57 -12.46 -1.83
C ARG A 191 -12.34 -13.22 -2.30
N TYR A 192 -11.20 -13.10 -1.60
CA TYR A 192 -9.91 -13.64 -2.05
C TYR A 192 -9.52 -14.94 -1.36
N LYS A 193 -10.35 -15.47 -0.48
CA LYS A 193 -10.08 -16.73 0.23
C LYS A 193 -9.71 -17.92 -0.66
N ASN A 194 -10.19 -17.95 -1.90
CA ASN A 194 -9.86 -18.98 -2.90
C ASN A 194 -8.94 -18.47 -4.03
N HIS A 195 -8.52 -17.20 -3.99
CA HIS A 195 -7.83 -16.54 -5.09
C HIS A 195 -6.43 -17.10 -5.33
N LEU A 196 -5.63 -17.27 -4.27
CA LEU A 196 -4.26 -17.80 -4.40
C LEU A 196 -4.26 -19.26 -4.91
N ALA A 197 -5.21 -20.06 -4.43
CA ALA A 197 -5.38 -21.43 -4.90
C ALA A 197 -5.82 -21.49 -6.38
N ALA A 198 -6.58 -20.49 -6.84
CA ALA A 198 -6.97 -20.39 -8.24
C ALA A 198 -5.82 -19.88 -9.13
N LEU A 199 -5.09 -18.86 -8.68
CA LEU A 199 -3.97 -18.25 -9.41
C LEU A 199 -2.83 -19.24 -9.64
N TRP A 200 -2.47 -20.01 -8.61
CA TRP A 200 -1.34 -20.95 -8.69
C TRP A 200 -1.79 -22.39 -8.87
N LYS A 201 -3.01 -22.60 -9.38
CA LYS A 201 -3.48 -23.93 -9.74
C LYS A 201 -2.58 -24.48 -10.85
N VAL A 202 -1.88 -25.57 -10.55
CA VAL A 202 -1.06 -26.27 -11.54
C VAL A 202 -1.97 -26.71 -12.70
N PRO A 203 -1.70 -26.27 -13.95
CA PRO A 203 -2.46 -26.72 -15.10
C PRO A 203 -2.35 -28.24 -15.25
N ASN A 204 -3.45 -28.90 -15.64
CA ASN A 204 -3.44 -30.35 -15.87
C ASN A 204 -2.46 -30.79 -16.96
N THR A 205 -2.01 -29.85 -17.79
CA THR A 205 -1.02 -30.04 -18.87
C THR A 205 0.43 -29.89 -18.42
N HIS A 206 0.67 -29.46 -17.18
CA HIS A 206 2.01 -29.28 -16.61
C HIS A 206 2.63 -30.63 -16.28
N ILE A 207 3.80 -30.89 -16.82
CA ILE A 207 4.56 -32.11 -16.52
C ILE A 207 5.89 -31.68 -15.90
N THR A 208 6.08 -31.92 -14.60
CA THR A 208 7.27 -31.47 -13.86
C THR A 208 8.59 -31.91 -14.48
N ALA A 209 8.62 -33.10 -15.11
CA ALA A 209 9.81 -33.62 -15.79
C ALA A 209 10.12 -32.89 -17.12
N ARG A 210 9.12 -32.28 -17.76
CA ARG A 210 9.26 -31.54 -19.03
C ARG A 210 9.41 -30.04 -18.80
N ASP A 211 8.56 -29.50 -17.94
CA ASP A 211 8.35 -28.06 -17.76
C ASP A 211 9.10 -27.52 -16.51
N GLY A 212 9.72 -28.41 -15.73
CA GLY A 212 10.35 -28.08 -14.46
C GLY A 212 9.35 -28.00 -13.29
N VAL A 213 9.86 -27.66 -12.11
CA VAL A 213 9.02 -27.43 -10.92
C VAL A 213 8.05 -26.29 -11.21
N HIS A 214 6.75 -26.52 -10.98
CA HIS A 214 5.75 -25.49 -11.18
C HIS A 214 6.06 -24.28 -10.29
N TYR A 215 5.76 -23.09 -10.78
CA TYR A 215 5.94 -21.85 -10.02
C TYR A 215 5.33 -22.01 -8.61
N ARG A 216 6.14 -21.78 -7.57
CA ARG A 216 5.75 -21.82 -6.15
C ARG A 216 5.21 -23.17 -5.65
N ASP A 217 5.68 -24.29 -6.18
CA ASP A 217 5.35 -25.61 -5.65
C ASP A 217 5.64 -25.71 -4.14
N GLY A 218 4.66 -26.18 -3.36
CA GLY A 218 4.72 -26.26 -1.89
C GLY A 218 4.62 -24.93 -1.12
N TRP A 219 4.68 -23.75 -1.77
CA TRP A 219 4.59 -22.46 -1.09
C TRP A 219 3.22 -22.24 -0.43
N LEU A 220 2.14 -22.58 -1.15
CA LEU A 220 0.77 -22.51 -0.63
C LEU A 220 0.62 -23.37 0.61
N ASP A 221 1.09 -24.61 0.56
CA ASP A 221 0.96 -25.55 1.67
C ASP A 221 1.80 -25.10 2.88
N ASN A 222 3.00 -24.57 2.64
CA ASN A 222 3.86 -24.02 3.69
C ASN A 222 3.19 -22.82 4.39
N ASN A 223 2.70 -21.85 3.62
CA ASN A 223 2.03 -20.67 4.16
C ASN A 223 0.69 -21.01 4.79
N HIS A 224 -0.06 -21.95 4.22
CA HIS A 224 -1.31 -22.43 4.81
C HIS A 224 -1.05 -23.12 6.16
N ARG A 225 -0.02 -23.96 6.26
CA ARG A 225 0.39 -24.55 7.54
C ARG A 225 0.83 -23.50 8.56
N ALA A 226 1.55 -22.45 8.14
CA ALA A 226 1.92 -21.35 9.01
C ALA A 226 0.70 -20.56 9.50
N PHE A 227 -0.24 -20.25 8.60
CA PHE A 227 -1.52 -19.63 8.93
C PHE A 227 -2.32 -20.46 9.95
N LEU A 228 -2.42 -21.77 9.75
CA LEU A 228 -3.14 -22.65 10.67
C LEU A 228 -2.50 -22.65 12.06
N ARG A 229 -1.17 -22.58 12.17
CA ARG A 229 -0.49 -22.44 13.47
C ARG A 229 -0.85 -21.12 14.16
N MET A 230 -0.79 -20.00 13.45
CA MET A 230 -1.19 -18.69 13.98
C MET A 230 -2.64 -18.69 14.46
N TRP A 231 -3.53 -19.31 13.67
CA TRP A 231 -4.94 -19.45 14.01
C TRP A 231 -5.15 -20.32 15.25
N GLN A 232 -4.50 -21.48 15.32
CA GLN A 232 -4.61 -22.41 16.45
C GLN A 232 -4.12 -21.80 17.75
N GLU A 233 -2.98 -21.09 17.74
CA GLU A 233 -2.46 -20.38 18.92
C GLU A 233 -3.52 -19.40 19.48
N ARG A 234 -4.14 -18.64 18.58
CA ARG A 234 -5.14 -17.63 18.93
C ARG A 234 -6.48 -18.23 19.35
N SER A 235 -6.85 -19.36 18.75
CA SER A 235 -8.03 -20.14 19.12
C SER A 235 -7.88 -20.76 20.51
N ASN A 236 -6.75 -21.42 20.78
CA ASN A 236 -6.44 -22.02 22.08
C ASN A 236 -6.39 -20.96 23.18
N ALA A 237 -5.73 -19.82 22.94
CA ALA A 237 -5.69 -18.71 23.91
C ALA A 237 -7.09 -18.17 24.25
N ALA A 238 -8.03 -18.18 23.30
CA ALA A 238 -9.42 -17.77 23.56
C ALA A 238 -10.18 -18.79 24.42
N VAL A 239 -9.91 -20.09 24.23
CA VAL A 239 -10.45 -21.17 25.06
C VAL A 239 -9.92 -21.06 26.49
N ASP A 240 -8.61 -20.84 26.67
CA ASP A 240 -8.00 -20.70 27.99
C ASP A 240 -8.59 -19.52 28.78
N VAL A 241 -8.84 -18.38 28.11
CA VAL A 241 -9.50 -17.22 28.73
C VAL A 241 -10.94 -17.54 29.11
N ALA A 242 -11.68 -18.26 28.28
CA ALA A 242 -13.05 -18.69 28.59
C ALA A 242 -13.10 -19.65 29.80
N ASP A 243 -12.17 -20.60 29.86
CA ASP A 243 -12.05 -21.55 30.96
C ASP A 243 -11.61 -20.87 32.27
N ALA A 244 -10.71 -19.87 32.19
CA ALA A 244 -10.28 -19.09 33.35
C ALA A 244 -11.37 -18.17 33.93
N ILE A 245 -12.26 -17.63 33.09
CA ILE A 245 -13.38 -16.77 33.52
C ILE A 245 -14.53 -17.61 34.09
N THR A 246 -14.61 -18.90 33.75
CA THR A 246 -15.68 -19.78 34.22
C THR A 246 -15.37 -20.31 35.63
N PRO A 247 -16.12 -19.89 36.68
CA PRO A 247 -15.91 -20.43 38.04
C PRO A 247 -16.23 -21.94 38.05
N PRO A 248 -15.62 -22.75 38.94
CA PRO A 248 -15.99 -24.15 39.09
C PRO A 248 -17.48 -24.25 39.44
N GLN A 249 -18.28 -24.70 38.47
CA GLN A 249 -19.72 -24.80 38.58
C GLN A 249 -20.07 -25.86 39.64
N LYS A 250 -20.59 -25.43 40.80
CA LYS A 250 -21.33 -26.33 41.69
C LYS A 250 -22.58 -26.77 40.94
N LYS A 251 -22.80 -28.09 40.84
CA LYS A 251 -23.96 -28.72 40.19
C LYS A 251 -25.23 -27.89 40.48
N PRO A 252 -25.97 -27.42 39.45
CA PRO A 252 -27.18 -26.66 39.69
C PRO A 252 -28.15 -27.54 40.47
N ARG A 253 -28.57 -27.08 41.65
CA ARG A 253 -29.66 -27.71 42.38
C ARG A 253 -30.92 -27.53 41.52
N LEU A 254 -31.54 -28.64 41.11
CA LEU A 254 -32.85 -28.62 40.46
C LEU A 254 -33.84 -27.87 41.36
N GLY A 255 -34.14 -26.62 41.02
CA GLY A 255 -35.23 -25.84 41.58
C GLY A 255 -36.20 -25.46 40.47
N LEU A 256 -37.49 -25.33 40.81
CA LEU A 256 -38.52 -24.87 39.88
C LEU A 256 -38.15 -23.50 39.32
N SER A 257 -38.19 -23.35 37.99
CA SER A 257 -37.95 -22.08 37.31
C SER A 257 -38.99 -21.03 37.74
N ALA A 258 -38.54 -19.81 38.03
CA ALA A 258 -39.36 -18.72 38.56
C ALA A 258 -40.48 -18.24 37.60
N SER A 259 -40.37 -18.55 36.30
CA SER A 259 -41.40 -18.22 35.30
C SER A 259 -41.27 -19.07 34.04
N ARG A 260 -42.34 -19.10 33.23
CA ARG A 260 -42.32 -19.75 31.90
C ARG A 260 -41.26 -19.15 30.97
N SER A 261 -41.03 -17.83 31.01
CA SER A 261 -40.00 -17.17 30.21
C SER A 261 -38.59 -17.54 30.66
N ALA A 262 -38.34 -17.63 31.97
CA ALA A 262 -37.06 -18.06 32.52
C ALA A 262 -36.77 -19.55 32.22
N PHE A 263 -37.81 -20.39 32.21
CA PHE A 263 -37.67 -21.80 31.80
C PHE A 263 -37.31 -21.92 30.31
N LEU A 264 -38.03 -21.22 29.43
CA LEU A 264 -37.74 -21.22 28.00
C LEU A 264 -36.35 -20.65 27.70
N GLN A 265 -35.95 -19.54 28.33
CA GLN A 265 -34.60 -19.00 28.20
C GLN A 265 -33.55 -19.99 28.67
N SER A 266 -33.72 -20.60 29.85
CA SER A 266 -32.78 -21.60 30.37
C SER A 266 -32.67 -22.82 29.46
N SER A 267 -33.77 -23.32 28.90
CA SER A 267 -33.77 -24.44 27.94
C SER A 267 -33.17 -24.08 26.59
N ILE A 268 -33.40 -22.86 26.10
CA ILE A 268 -32.78 -22.35 24.87
C ILE A 268 -31.27 -22.19 25.07
N GLU A 269 -30.86 -21.65 26.22
CA GLU A 269 -29.46 -21.41 26.56
C GLU A 269 -28.70 -22.72 26.84
N THR A 270 -29.33 -23.72 27.46
CA THR A 270 -28.73 -25.06 27.61
C THR A 270 -28.64 -25.80 26.28
N ASN A 271 -29.66 -25.72 25.42
CA ASN A 271 -29.57 -26.30 24.07
C ASN A 271 -28.52 -25.58 23.21
N LEU A 272 -28.43 -24.25 23.26
CA LEU A 272 -27.37 -23.48 22.60
C LEU A 272 -25.99 -23.91 23.09
N ARG A 273 -25.77 -23.99 24.41
CA ARG A 273 -24.49 -24.43 24.99
C ARG A 273 -24.16 -25.89 24.65
N GLN A 274 -25.17 -26.76 24.58
CA GLN A 274 -24.99 -28.17 24.24
C GLN A 274 -24.73 -28.35 22.74
N VAL A 275 -25.34 -27.52 21.90
CA VAL A 275 -25.07 -27.41 20.46
C VAL A 275 -23.68 -26.83 20.22
N GLU A 276 -23.29 -25.73 20.87
CA GLU A 276 -21.96 -25.12 20.84
C GLU A 276 -20.87 -26.09 21.32
N ALA A 277 -21.12 -26.85 22.39
CA ALA A 277 -20.20 -27.88 22.86
C ALA A 277 -20.10 -29.10 21.91
N SER A 278 -21.18 -29.41 21.18
CA SER A 278 -21.21 -30.50 20.19
C SER A 278 -20.66 -30.08 18.81
N LEU A 279 -20.66 -28.79 18.50
CA LEU A 279 -20.15 -28.16 17.29
C LEU A 279 -18.78 -27.50 17.53
N LYS A 280 -17.87 -28.15 18.27
CA LYS A 280 -16.43 -27.81 18.29
C LYS A 280 -15.77 -28.05 16.91
N GLU A 281 -16.48 -27.80 15.83
CA GLU A 281 -15.90 -27.68 14.52
C GLU A 281 -15.21 -26.32 14.45
N ASP A 282 -13.98 -26.32 13.95
CA ASP A 282 -13.13 -25.14 13.94
C ASP A 282 -13.79 -23.98 13.16
N GLU A 283 -13.89 -22.79 13.78
CA GLU A 283 -14.59 -21.63 13.19
C GLU A 283 -14.06 -21.31 11.78
N TYR A 284 -12.75 -21.47 11.56
CA TYR A 284 -12.13 -21.22 10.26
C TYR A 284 -12.57 -22.24 9.22
N GLU A 285 -12.67 -23.53 9.55
CA GLU A 285 -13.17 -24.54 8.59
C GLU A 285 -14.64 -24.32 8.22
N ILE A 286 -15.48 -23.90 9.17
CA ILE A 286 -16.88 -23.54 8.90
C ILE A 286 -16.93 -22.36 7.92
N TRP A 287 -16.19 -21.29 8.20
CA TRP A 287 -16.15 -20.08 7.37
C TRP A 287 -15.57 -20.35 5.97
N ARG A 288 -14.52 -21.18 5.90
CA ARG A 288 -13.86 -21.56 4.64
C ARG A 288 -14.82 -22.22 3.65
N ARG A 289 -15.76 -23.04 4.14
CA ARG A 289 -16.77 -23.74 3.32
C ARG A 289 -17.88 -22.83 2.80
N GLN A 290 -18.09 -21.66 3.40
CA GLN A 290 -19.06 -20.69 2.89
C GLN A 290 -18.64 -20.25 1.46
N PRO A 291 -19.56 -19.80 0.60
CA PRO A 291 -19.18 -19.23 -0.69
C PRO A 291 -18.33 -17.95 -0.50
N ALA A 292 -17.45 -17.66 -1.45
CA ALA A 292 -16.76 -16.38 -1.52
C ALA A 292 -17.74 -15.29 -1.96
N LEU A 293 -17.57 -14.05 -1.46
CA LEU A 293 -18.41 -12.93 -1.89
C LEU A 293 -18.14 -12.56 -3.35
N ALA A 294 -19.14 -11.99 -4.02
CA ALA A 294 -18.98 -11.43 -5.36
C ALA A 294 -18.21 -10.11 -5.33
N GLU A 295 -17.58 -9.74 -6.44
CA GLU A 295 -16.81 -8.49 -6.56
C GLU A 295 -17.68 -7.24 -6.40
N GLU A 296 -18.92 -7.30 -6.86
CA GLU A 296 -19.89 -6.20 -6.78
C GLU A 296 -20.42 -5.97 -5.35
N ASP A 297 -20.18 -6.91 -4.44
CA ASP A 297 -20.66 -6.82 -3.06
C ASP A 297 -19.93 -5.69 -2.31
N ARG A 298 -20.69 -4.85 -1.60
CA ARG A 298 -20.12 -3.79 -0.77
C ARG A 298 -19.20 -4.34 0.33
N LEU A 299 -19.48 -5.54 0.82
CA LEU A 299 -18.69 -6.24 1.84
C LEU A 299 -17.44 -6.91 1.27
N SER A 300 -17.40 -7.23 -0.03
CA SER A 300 -16.17 -7.72 -0.67
C SER A 300 -15.15 -6.60 -0.80
N LEU A 301 -15.60 -5.40 -1.11
CA LEU A 301 -14.78 -4.21 -1.17
C LEU A 301 -14.36 -3.74 0.24
N ASN A 302 -14.98 -4.23 1.32
CA ASN A 302 -14.68 -3.79 2.67
C ASN A 302 -14.65 -4.98 3.65
N PRO A 303 -13.51 -5.68 3.72
CA PRO A 303 -13.41 -6.91 4.49
C PRO A 303 -13.54 -6.66 6.00
N LEU A 304 -13.23 -5.46 6.50
CA LEU A 304 -13.41 -5.13 7.92
C LEU A 304 -14.89 -5.07 8.30
N LEU A 305 -15.73 -4.41 7.49
CA LEU A 305 -17.18 -4.39 7.73
C LEU A 305 -17.79 -5.79 7.61
N TYR A 306 -17.28 -6.63 6.71
CA TYR A 306 -17.71 -8.03 6.65
C TYR A 306 -17.47 -8.73 7.99
N TRP A 307 -16.23 -8.70 8.50
CA TRP A 307 -15.87 -9.37 9.74
C TRP A 307 -16.60 -8.79 10.96
N GLU A 308 -16.90 -7.50 10.98
CA GLU A 308 -17.78 -6.90 11.99
C GLU A 308 -19.21 -7.45 11.90
N SER A 309 -19.76 -7.60 10.69
CA SER A 309 -21.13 -8.08 10.49
C SER A 309 -21.32 -9.54 10.90
N VAL A 310 -20.28 -10.37 10.76
CA VAL A 310 -20.30 -11.80 11.13
C VAL A 310 -19.65 -12.07 12.49
N ALA A 311 -19.27 -11.03 13.24
CA ALA A 311 -18.60 -11.15 14.53
C ALA A 311 -19.38 -11.97 15.56
N GLY A 312 -20.72 -11.93 15.50
CA GLY A 312 -21.59 -12.74 16.37
C GLY A 312 -21.62 -14.23 15.99
N GLN A 313 -21.35 -14.57 14.73
CA GLN A 313 -21.29 -15.96 14.25
C GLN A 313 -19.88 -16.56 14.44
N PHE A 314 -18.84 -15.72 14.30
CA PHE A 314 -17.44 -16.12 14.33
C PHE A 314 -16.69 -15.28 15.37
N LEU A 315 -16.83 -15.63 16.65
CA LEU A 315 -16.40 -14.80 17.77
C LEU A 315 -14.88 -14.64 17.83
N VAL A 316 -14.14 -15.72 17.59
CA VAL A 316 -12.68 -15.74 17.65
C VAL A 316 -12.09 -15.37 16.30
N LEU A 317 -12.61 -15.94 15.21
CA LEU A 317 -12.10 -15.74 13.87
C LEU A 317 -12.26 -14.30 13.38
N SER A 318 -13.40 -13.65 13.66
CA SER A 318 -13.59 -12.26 13.21
C SER A 318 -12.59 -11.30 13.86
N LYS A 319 -12.29 -11.49 15.15
CA LYS A 319 -11.28 -10.67 15.84
C LYS A 319 -9.87 -10.97 15.31
N PHE A 320 -9.57 -12.24 14.99
CA PHE A 320 -8.30 -12.60 14.35
C PHE A 320 -8.14 -11.95 12.97
N ALA A 321 -9.19 -12.02 12.16
CA ALA A 321 -9.21 -11.43 10.82
C ALA A 321 -9.10 -9.91 10.86
N ILE A 322 -9.82 -9.23 11.76
CA ILE A 322 -9.69 -7.78 11.95
C ILE A 322 -8.25 -7.43 12.34
N ASN A 323 -7.64 -8.14 13.29
CA ASN A 323 -6.26 -7.89 13.69
C ASN A 323 -5.29 -7.97 12.49
N ILE A 324 -5.40 -9.01 11.66
CA ILE A 324 -4.54 -9.19 10.49
C ILE A 324 -4.85 -8.13 9.40
N LEU A 325 -6.12 -7.92 9.07
CA LEU A 325 -6.53 -7.05 7.97
C LEU A 325 -6.35 -5.55 8.25
N THR A 326 -6.21 -5.18 9.52
CA THR A 326 -5.88 -3.80 9.92
C THR A 326 -4.40 -3.46 9.80
N ILE A 327 -3.53 -4.44 9.54
CA ILE A 327 -2.11 -4.19 9.31
C ILE A 327 -1.96 -3.36 8.01
N PRO A 328 -1.29 -2.20 8.06
CA PRO A 328 -1.07 -1.39 6.87
C PRO A 328 -0.07 -2.08 5.92
N ALA A 329 -0.29 -1.94 4.61
CA ALA A 329 0.60 -2.46 3.58
C ALA A 329 2.00 -1.81 3.63
N LEU A 330 2.06 -0.51 3.94
CA LEU A 330 3.27 0.29 3.98
C LEU A 330 3.29 1.20 5.21
N ALA A 331 4.48 1.53 5.70
CA ALA A 331 4.69 2.50 6.77
C ALA A 331 4.45 3.96 6.34
N ALA A 332 3.71 4.20 5.26
CA ALA A 332 3.44 5.52 4.69
C ALA A 332 2.71 6.45 5.69
N ASP A 333 1.90 5.90 6.60
CA ASP A 333 1.27 6.67 7.67
C ASP A 333 2.27 7.22 8.69
N CYS A 334 3.34 6.47 8.98
CA CYS A 334 4.46 6.94 9.78
C CYS A 334 5.22 8.03 9.03
N GLU A 335 5.56 7.83 7.75
CA GLU A 335 6.27 8.84 6.94
C GLU A 335 5.51 10.16 6.82
N ARG A 336 4.18 10.12 6.67
CA ARG A 336 3.34 11.32 6.68
C ARG A 336 3.34 12.00 8.03
N THR A 337 3.20 11.21 9.10
CA THR A 337 3.29 11.73 10.46
C THR A 337 4.62 12.43 10.68
N PHE A 338 5.73 11.84 10.24
CA PHE A 338 7.04 12.47 10.29
C PHE A 338 7.18 13.70 9.39
N SER A 339 6.54 13.71 8.21
CA SER A 339 6.52 14.86 7.31
C SER A 339 5.74 16.04 7.94
N GLU A 340 4.56 15.76 8.52
CA GLU A 340 3.77 16.74 9.29
C GLU A 340 4.52 17.25 10.52
N LEU A 341 5.26 16.36 11.20
CA LEU A 341 6.13 16.72 12.31
C LEU A 341 7.30 17.58 11.85
N GLY A 342 7.83 17.38 10.64
CA GLY A 342 8.84 18.23 10.03
C GLY A 342 8.39 19.69 9.93
N ASP A 343 7.12 19.92 9.56
CA ASP A 343 6.53 21.27 9.56
C ASP A 343 6.32 21.82 10.98
N MET A 344 5.95 20.96 11.94
CA MET A 344 5.74 21.36 13.35
C MET A 344 7.05 21.65 14.11
N LEU A 345 8.10 20.89 13.82
CA LEU A 345 9.43 20.99 14.42
C LEU A 345 10.35 21.95 13.64
N GLY A 346 10.01 22.25 12.39
CA GLY A 346 10.70 23.22 11.55
C GLY A 346 10.65 24.64 12.09
N THR A 347 11.70 25.41 11.77
CA THR A 347 12.03 26.86 11.99
C THR A 347 11.53 27.65 13.21
N ARG A 348 10.49 27.27 13.96
CA ARG A 348 9.92 28.09 15.05
C ARG A 348 9.84 27.41 16.42
N ARG A 349 10.14 26.11 16.58
CA ARG A 349 9.99 25.41 17.87
C ARG A 349 11.03 24.30 18.13
N LEU A 350 12.29 24.69 18.29
CA LEU A 350 13.43 23.78 18.54
C LEU A 350 13.49 23.16 19.95
N HIS A 351 12.49 23.37 20.81
CA HIS A 351 12.55 22.98 22.24
C HIS A 351 11.32 22.20 22.75
N MET A 352 10.53 21.58 21.87
CA MET A 352 9.46 20.68 22.33
C MET A 352 10.05 19.33 22.71
N LYS A 353 9.75 18.88 23.94
CA LYS A 353 10.17 17.55 24.41
C LYS A 353 9.44 16.44 23.62
N PRO A 354 10.07 15.28 23.39
CA PRO A 354 9.47 14.18 22.63
C PRO A 354 8.08 13.76 23.12
N GLU A 355 7.84 13.80 24.43
CA GLU A 355 6.57 13.40 25.03
C GLU A 355 5.43 14.34 24.64
N LEU A 356 5.71 15.65 24.58
CA LEU A 356 4.74 16.65 24.16
C LEU A 356 4.43 16.52 22.66
N VAL A 357 5.44 16.19 21.85
CA VAL A 357 5.27 15.96 20.41
C VAL A 357 4.39 14.74 20.17
N ALA A 358 4.64 13.63 20.87
CA ALA A 358 3.83 12.43 20.81
C ALA A 358 2.38 12.71 21.24
N ALA A 359 2.18 13.39 22.38
CA ALA A 359 0.85 13.74 22.87
C ALA A 359 0.07 14.62 21.88
N LEU A 360 0.71 15.64 21.30
CA LEU A 360 0.07 16.51 20.30
C LEU A 360 -0.32 15.74 19.04
N GLN A 361 0.53 14.81 18.58
CA GLN A 361 0.24 14.02 17.39
C GLN A 361 -0.90 13.01 17.65
N SER A 362 -0.93 12.37 18.83
CA SER A 362 -2.03 11.51 19.27
C SER A 362 -3.35 12.27 19.34
N LEU A 363 -3.36 13.45 19.99
CA LEU A 363 -4.55 14.31 20.07
C LEU A 363 -5.04 14.74 18.69
N LYS A 364 -4.15 15.11 17.79
CA LYS A 364 -4.48 15.45 16.41
C LYS A 364 -5.11 14.26 15.67
N SER A 365 -4.55 13.06 15.86
CA SER A 365 -5.08 11.84 15.25
C SER A 365 -6.47 11.49 15.80
N TRP A 366 -6.66 11.52 17.12
CA TRP A 366 -7.95 11.27 17.78
C TRP A 366 -9.03 12.27 17.37
N LYS A 367 -8.69 13.57 17.35
CA LYS A 367 -9.60 14.62 16.87
C LYS A 367 -10.07 14.36 15.43
N ARG A 368 -9.17 13.89 14.56
CA ARG A 368 -9.49 13.52 13.17
C ARG A 368 -10.41 12.30 13.07
N LEU A 369 -10.29 11.36 14.02
CA LEU A 369 -11.17 10.19 14.13
C LEU A 369 -12.50 10.52 14.82
N GLY A 370 -12.72 11.77 15.25
CA GLY A 370 -13.92 12.17 15.98
C GLY A 370 -13.95 11.68 17.44
N ILE A 371 -12.84 11.13 17.93
CA ILE A 371 -12.68 10.71 19.33
C ILE A 371 -12.46 11.98 20.14
N GLN A 372 -13.52 12.48 20.77
CA GLN A 372 -13.43 13.56 21.73
C GLN A 372 -12.97 12.98 23.06
N PRO A 373 -11.96 13.57 23.74
CA PRO A 373 -11.69 13.20 25.13
C PRO A 373 -12.98 13.45 25.92
N ALA A 374 -13.42 12.44 26.67
CA ALA A 374 -14.61 12.56 27.50
C ALA A 374 -14.39 13.71 28.49
N THR A 375 -15.02 14.85 28.23
CA THR A 375 -15.10 15.94 29.20
C THR A 375 -16.11 15.57 30.27
N THR A 376 -15.85 14.50 31.03
CA THR A 376 -16.47 14.28 32.33
C THR A 376 -15.74 15.14 33.35
N SER A 377 -15.87 16.46 33.19
CA SER A 377 -15.56 17.40 34.26
C SER A 377 -16.77 17.45 35.19
N THR A 378 -16.75 16.62 36.21
CA THR A 378 -17.56 16.83 37.43
C THR A 378 -16.71 17.03 38.68
N TYR A 379 -15.37 17.10 38.60
CA TYR A 379 -14.55 17.48 39.75
C TYR A 379 -13.30 18.29 39.36
N GLY A 380 -13.35 19.60 39.67
CA GLY A 380 -12.19 20.44 39.98
C GLY A 380 -11.23 20.81 38.83
N PRO A 381 -10.35 21.81 39.04
CA PRO A 381 -9.37 22.21 38.04
C PRO A 381 -8.46 21.03 37.69
N ALA A 382 -8.13 20.90 36.40
CA ALA A 382 -7.38 19.79 35.82
C ALA A 382 -6.21 19.36 36.72
N ARG A 383 -6.33 18.16 37.30
CA ARG A 383 -5.29 17.55 38.12
C ARG A 383 -4.09 17.30 37.22
N VAL A 384 -2.96 17.93 37.57
CA VAL A 384 -1.66 17.60 36.97
C VAL A 384 -1.35 16.16 37.36
N LEU A 385 -1.25 15.27 36.37
CA LEU A 385 -0.85 13.88 36.57
C LEU A 385 0.58 13.89 37.14
N SER A 386 0.83 13.11 38.19
CA SER A 386 2.18 12.97 38.73
C SER A 386 3.07 12.22 37.73
N ASP A 387 4.39 12.41 37.81
CA ASP A 387 5.36 11.71 36.96
C ASP A 387 5.20 10.17 37.07
N GLU A 388 4.71 9.70 38.21
CA GLU A 388 4.44 8.29 38.50
C GLU A 388 3.18 7.76 37.77
N GLU A 389 2.15 8.60 37.62
CA GLU A 389 0.96 8.30 36.83
C GLU A 389 1.28 8.30 35.32
N ILE A 390 2.14 9.23 34.87
CA ILE A 390 2.63 9.28 33.49
C ILE A 390 3.49 8.05 33.18
N SER A 391 4.39 7.67 34.09
CA SER A 391 5.22 6.48 33.93
C SER A 391 4.39 5.20 33.84
N LYS A 392 3.30 5.08 34.62
CA LYS A 392 2.38 3.92 34.54
C LYS A 392 1.61 3.87 33.22
N ILE A 393 1.20 5.01 32.68
CA ILE A 393 0.54 5.07 31.36
C ILE A 393 1.53 4.66 30.27
N GLN A 394 2.79 5.11 30.35
CA GLN A 394 3.85 4.71 29.42
C GLN A 394 4.15 3.20 29.51
N GLU A 395 4.16 2.64 30.71
CA GLU A 395 4.35 1.20 30.95
C GLU A 395 3.18 0.37 30.39
N GLN A 396 1.94 0.87 30.54
CA GLN A 396 0.77 0.23 29.93
C GLN A 396 0.80 0.32 28.41
N MET A 397 1.30 1.41 27.83
CA MET A 397 1.47 1.54 26.39
C MET A 397 2.59 0.65 25.84
N SER A 398 3.67 0.42 26.60
CA SER A 398 4.73 -0.51 26.18
C SER A 398 4.31 -1.98 26.25
N GLN A 399 3.26 -2.31 27.01
CA GLN A 399 2.66 -3.65 27.02
C GLN A 399 1.80 -3.94 25.77
N PHE A 400 1.47 -2.91 24.97
CA PHE A 400 0.79 -3.07 23.67
C PHE A 400 1.76 -3.09 22.48
N ASP A 401 3.08 -2.94 22.71
CA ASP A 401 4.10 -3.27 21.71
C ASP A 401 4.20 -4.80 21.59
N ILE A 402 3.38 -5.36 20.69
CA ILE A 402 3.57 -6.72 20.21
C ILE A 402 4.70 -6.68 19.19
N SER A 403 5.87 -7.13 19.62
CA SER A 403 7.01 -7.48 18.76
C SER A 403 6.64 -8.53 17.72
#